data_AF-A0A8S0GUN8-F1
#
_entry.id   AF-A0A8S0GUN8-F1
#
_cell.length_a   1.000
_cell.length_b   1.000
_cell.length_c   1.000
_cell.angle_alpha   90.00
_cell.angle_beta   90.00
_cell.angle_gamma   90.00
#
_symmetry.space_group_name_H-M   'P 1'
#
loop_
_entity.id
_entity.type
_entity.pdbx_description
1 polymer ?
#
loop_
_entity_poly.entity_id
_entity_poly.type
_entity_poly.pdbx_seq_one_letter_code
_entity_poly.pdbx_strand_id
1 'polypeptide(L)'
;MGLYIGGNAIGGMSGRLITGVLIDFVSWHTAMLVIGGLALIAAAVFWRILPESRNFRPRSLHPRSLLDGFAMHFRDAGLPWLFLEGFLLMGAFVTLFNYIGYRLLAEPYQLSQAWVGMLSVVYLSGIYSSAKIGALADQLGRRRVLWGTIVLMLAGIALTLLTPLSLVLIGMLLFTFGFFGAHSVASSWIGRRATKAKGQASSLYLFSYYAGSSIAGTAGGVFWHLAGWNGIGLFIGALLIGALLIAMKLAKLPLCRSRLAGEVLRQAGAGLEGPFASKLAPAKSVRQ
;
A
#
# COMPACT_ATOMS: atom_id res chain seq x y z
N MET A 1 -10.12 1.29 4.28
CA MET A 1 -8.80 1.31 3.62
C MET A 1 -8.89 1.58 2.13
N GLY A 2 -9.70 0.85 1.35
CA GLY A 2 -9.84 1.08 -0.10
C GLY A 2 -10.19 2.52 -0.49
N LEU A 3 -11.19 3.14 0.14
CA LEU A 3 -11.55 4.56 -0.11
C LEU A 3 -10.39 5.54 0.19
N TYR A 4 -9.64 5.32 1.27
CA TYR A 4 -8.49 6.15 1.63
C TYR A 4 -7.35 6.01 0.60
N ILE A 5 -7.05 4.78 0.19
CA ILE A 5 -6.04 4.50 -0.86
C ILE A 5 -6.49 5.10 -2.19
N GLY A 6 -7.78 4.98 -2.53
CA GLY A 6 -8.38 5.58 -3.72
C GLY A 6 -8.28 7.10 -3.73
N GLY A 7 -8.53 7.77 -2.60
CA GLY A 7 -8.37 9.21 -2.47
C GLY A 7 -6.93 9.68 -2.74
N ASN A 8 -5.93 8.95 -2.23
CA ASN A 8 -4.52 9.24 -2.51
C ASN A 8 -4.20 9.06 -4.01
N ALA A 9 -4.71 8.00 -4.64
CA ALA A 9 -4.56 7.78 -6.07
C ALA A 9 -5.16 8.92 -6.91
N ILE A 10 -6.38 9.37 -6.57
CA ILE A 10 -7.05 10.50 -7.24
C ILE A 10 -6.22 11.77 -7.06
N GLY A 11 -5.76 12.08 -5.85
CA GLY A 11 -4.93 13.26 -5.59
C GLY A 11 -3.64 13.25 -6.40
N GLY A 12 -2.91 12.13 -6.40
CA GLY A 12 -1.67 11.97 -7.17
C GLY A 12 -1.89 12.07 -8.69
N MET A 13 -2.97 11.46 -9.19
CA MET A 13 -3.36 11.57 -10.60
C MET A 13 -3.72 13.01 -10.99
N SER A 14 -4.64 13.63 -10.25
CA SER A 14 -5.12 14.98 -10.55
C SER A 14 -4.00 15.99 -10.48
N GLY A 15 -3.10 15.89 -9.49
CA GLY A 15 -1.93 16.77 -9.39
C GLY A 15 -1.05 16.69 -10.64
N ARG A 16 -0.69 15.48 -11.08
CA ARG A 16 0.14 15.30 -12.28
C ARG A 16 -0.56 15.69 -13.57
N LEU A 17 -1.85 15.37 -13.72
CA LEU A 17 -2.64 15.72 -14.89
C LEU A 17 -2.80 17.24 -15.02
N ILE A 18 -3.19 17.91 -13.92
CA ILE A 18 -3.35 19.37 -13.91
C ILE A 18 -2.02 20.07 -14.18
N THR A 19 -0.93 19.66 -13.50
CA THR A 19 0.40 20.25 -13.74
C THR A 19 0.87 20.03 -15.17
N GLY A 20 0.76 18.79 -15.67
CA GLY A 20 1.27 18.41 -16.99
C GLY A 20 0.55 19.10 -18.14
N VAL A 21 -0.76 19.37 -18.01
CA VAL A 21 -1.48 20.18 -18.99
C VAL A 21 -1.13 21.65 -18.85
N LEU A 22 -1.07 22.19 -17.62
CA LEU A 22 -0.79 23.61 -17.40
C LEU A 22 0.59 24.03 -17.90
N ILE A 23 1.62 23.19 -17.77
CA ILE A 23 3.00 23.53 -18.12
C ILE A 23 3.18 23.82 -19.62
N ASP A 24 2.29 23.31 -20.47
CA ASP A 24 2.31 23.57 -21.91
C ASP A 24 1.78 24.98 -22.25
N PHE A 25 1.07 25.64 -21.32
CA PHE A 25 0.45 26.97 -21.53
C PHE A 25 0.96 28.07 -20.60
N VAL A 26 1.44 27.70 -19.40
CA VAL A 26 1.89 28.65 -18.38
C VAL A 26 3.24 28.26 -17.79
N SER A 27 3.90 29.23 -17.16
CA SER A 27 5.15 28.97 -16.44
C SER A 27 4.96 27.97 -15.30
N TRP A 28 6.03 27.24 -14.94
CA TRP A 28 6.02 26.29 -13.83
C TRP A 28 5.65 26.93 -12.49
N HIS A 29 6.00 28.20 -12.27
CA HIS A 29 5.60 28.96 -11.09
C HIS A 29 4.08 29.10 -10.99
N THR A 30 3.42 29.46 -12.11
CA THR A 30 1.97 29.60 -12.19
C THR A 30 1.27 28.26 -11.97
N ALA A 31 1.78 27.18 -12.58
CA ALA A 31 1.25 25.83 -12.37
C ALA A 31 1.35 25.40 -10.89
N MET A 32 2.48 25.69 -10.23
CA MET A 32 2.65 25.44 -8.78
C MET A 32 1.70 26.27 -7.93
N LEU A 33 1.48 27.55 -8.25
CA LEU A 33 0.53 28.40 -7.54
C LEU A 33 -0.91 27.89 -7.65
N VAL A 34 -1.34 27.45 -8.83
CA VAL A 34 -2.68 26.88 -9.04
C VAL A 34 -2.89 25.65 -8.18
N ILE A 35 -1.94 24.71 -8.19
CA ILE A 35 -2.04 23.47 -7.41
C ILE A 35 -1.94 23.73 -5.91
N GLY A 36 -1.07 24.65 -5.49
CA GLY A 36 -1.01 25.13 -4.11
C GLY A 36 -2.33 25.73 -3.65
N GLY A 37 -2.97 26.56 -4.49
CA GLY A 37 -4.29 27.12 -4.23
C GLY A 37 -5.38 26.05 -4.08
N LEU A 38 -5.42 25.08 -4.98
CA LEU A 38 -6.35 23.94 -4.88
C LEU A 38 -6.14 23.13 -3.60
N ALA A 39 -4.88 22.90 -3.20
CA ALA A 39 -4.54 22.22 -1.96
C ALA A 39 -4.98 23.01 -0.72
N LEU A 40 -4.83 24.34 -0.73
CA LEU A 40 -5.31 25.22 0.35
C LEU A 40 -6.83 25.22 0.46
N ILE A 41 -7.54 25.25 -0.67
CA ILE A 41 -9.01 25.15 -0.70
C ILE A 41 -9.44 23.80 -0.11
N ALA A 42 -8.83 22.70 -0.55
CA ALA A 42 -9.13 21.37 -0.02
C ALA A 42 -8.86 21.27 1.49
N ALA A 43 -7.76 21.86 1.97
CA ALA A 43 -7.43 21.91 3.39
C ALA A 43 -8.46 22.73 4.20
N ALA A 44 -8.90 23.89 3.68
CA ALA A 44 -9.91 24.72 4.33
C ALA A 44 -11.29 24.03 4.38
N VAL A 45 -11.69 23.36 3.31
CA VAL A 45 -12.92 22.56 3.24
C VAL A 45 -12.85 21.40 4.24
N PHE A 46 -11.73 20.66 4.27
CA PHE A 46 -11.51 19.59 5.22
C PHE A 46 -11.60 20.10 6.66
N TRP A 47 -10.95 21.22 6.97
CA TRP A 47 -10.98 21.83 8.31
C TRP A 47 -12.40 22.20 8.75
N ARG A 48 -13.25 22.71 7.84
CA ARG A 48 -14.63 23.06 8.17
C ARG A 48 -15.58 21.86 8.31
N ILE A 49 -15.35 20.79 7.55
CA ILE A 49 -16.27 19.64 7.50
C ILE A 49 -15.89 18.56 8.52
N LEU A 50 -14.63 18.51 8.96
CA LEU A 50 -14.13 17.46 9.84
C LEU A 50 -14.89 17.45 11.19
N PRO A 51 -15.66 16.39 11.50
CA PRO A 51 -16.37 16.31 12.76
C PRO A 51 -15.40 16.11 13.92
N GLU A 52 -15.79 16.57 15.11
CA GLU A 52 -15.00 16.38 16.33
C GLU A 52 -14.73 14.89 16.61
N SER A 53 -13.50 14.59 17.06
CA SER A 53 -13.06 13.22 17.28
C SER A 53 -13.83 12.55 18.43
N ARG A 54 -14.79 11.70 18.09
CA ARG A 54 -15.71 11.04 19.04
C ARG A 54 -15.07 10.00 19.98
N ASN A 55 -13.82 9.59 19.73
CA ASN A 55 -13.12 8.56 20.50
C ASN A 55 -11.70 8.99 20.95
N PHE A 56 -11.44 10.30 21.09
CA PHE A 56 -10.14 10.75 21.56
C PHE A 56 -9.99 10.48 23.06
N ARG A 57 -9.12 9.53 23.41
CA ARG A 57 -8.66 9.35 24.80
C ARG A 57 -7.22 9.85 24.88
N PRO A 58 -6.95 10.94 25.62
CA PRO A 58 -5.60 11.44 25.80
C PRO A 58 -4.74 10.33 26.40
N ARG A 59 -3.67 9.98 25.70
CA ARG A 59 -2.67 9.03 26.19
C ARG A 59 -1.40 9.82 26.46
N SER A 60 -0.86 9.70 27.66
CA SER A 60 0.40 10.36 27.99
C SER A 60 1.51 9.78 27.10
N LEU A 61 2.10 10.63 26.27
CA LEU A 61 3.20 10.28 25.37
C LEU A 61 4.47 10.16 26.20
N HIS A 62 4.72 8.98 26.78
CA HIS A 62 6.00 8.68 27.41
C HIS A 62 6.98 8.20 26.32
N PRO A 63 8.12 8.88 26.11
CA PRO A 63 9.08 8.52 25.05
C PRO A 63 9.55 7.06 25.10
N ARG A 64 9.72 6.51 26.31
CA ARG A 64 10.10 5.10 26.53
C ARG A 64 9.02 4.11 26.06
N SER A 65 7.74 4.38 26.34
CA SER A 65 6.65 3.50 25.92
C SER A 65 6.38 3.58 24.40
N LEU A 66 6.77 4.68 23.75
CA LEU A 66 6.79 4.77 22.30
C LEU A 66 7.92 3.92 21.70
N LEU A 67 9.15 4.06 22.21
CA LEU A 67 10.32 3.29 21.76
C LEU A 67 10.14 1.78 21.98
N ASP A 68 9.59 1.36 23.11
CA ASP A 68 9.28 -0.04 23.40
C ASP A 68 8.23 -0.61 22.44
N GLY A 69 7.25 0.22 22.04
CA GLY A 69 6.25 -0.11 21.03
C GLY A 69 6.88 -0.33 19.64
N PHE A 70 7.83 0.52 19.24
CA PHE A 70 8.60 0.33 18.01
C PHE A 70 9.44 -0.95 18.06
N ALA A 71 10.23 -1.16 19.11
CA ALA A 71 11.08 -2.33 19.26
C ALA A 71 10.27 -3.65 19.28
N MET A 72 9.07 -3.64 19.86
CA MET A 72 8.15 -4.79 19.85
C MET A 72 7.77 -5.19 18.42
N HIS A 73 7.49 -4.23 17.53
CA HIS A 73 7.13 -4.54 16.15
C HIS A 73 8.29 -5.15 15.36
N PHE A 74 9.53 -4.79 15.69
CA PHE A 74 10.71 -5.41 15.10
C PHE A 74 11.03 -6.82 15.63
N ARG A 75 10.48 -7.19 16.80
CA ARG A 75 10.58 -8.54 17.36
C ARG A 75 9.58 -9.53 16.76
N ASP A 76 8.53 -9.05 16.08
CA ASP A 76 7.62 -9.95 15.36
C ASP A 76 8.30 -10.55 14.12
N ALA A 77 8.10 -11.84 13.89
CA ALA A 77 8.76 -12.57 12.82
C ALA A 77 8.37 -12.15 11.39
N GLY A 78 7.41 -11.24 11.19
CA GLY A 78 6.92 -10.86 9.86
C GLY A 78 6.48 -9.40 9.68
N LEU A 79 6.27 -8.62 10.74
CA LEU A 79 6.07 -7.18 10.60
C LEU A 79 7.25 -6.46 9.92
N PRO A 80 8.53 -6.73 10.27
CA PRO A 80 9.68 -6.11 9.58
C PRO A 80 9.70 -6.41 8.08
N TRP A 81 9.38 -7.65 7.72
CA TRP A 81 9.30 -8.08 6.33
C TRP A 81 8.16 -7.37 5.58
N LEU A 82 7.01 -7.11 6.22
CA LEU A 82 5.93 -6.32 5.63
C LEU A 82 6.28 -4.82 5.51
N PHE A 83 7.09 -4.27 6.43
CA PHE A 83 7.60 -2.90 6.30
C PHE A 83 8.59 -2.77 5.14
N LEU A 84 9.50 -3.73 5.01
CA LEU A 84 10.43 -3.82 3.89
C LEU A 84 9.70 -4.03 2.55
N GLU A 85 8.63 -4.82 2.54
CA GLU A 85 7.76 -4.99 1.38
C GLU A 85 7.18 -3.63 0.93
N GLY A 86 6.64 -2.84 1.88
CA GLY A 86 6.13 -1.50 1.61
C GLY A 86 7.19 -0.56 1.04
N PHE A 87 8.42 -0.63 1.58
CA PHE A 87 9.57 0.13 1.10
C PHE A 87 9.91 -0.21 -0.35
N LEU A 88 10.06 -1.51 -0.68
CA LEU A 88 10.47 -1.95 -2.01
C LEU A 88 9.39 -1.67 -3.07
N LEU A 89 8.13 -1.99 -2.75
CA LEU A 89 7.02 -1.77 -3.68
C LEU A 89 6.82 -0.29 -4.00
N MET A 90 6.86 0.57 -2.98
CA MET A 90 6.71 2.02 -3.19
C MET A 90 7.93 2.61 -3.88
N GLY A 91 9.12 2.17 -3.51
CA GLY A 91 10.35 2.57 -4.17
C GLY A 91 10.32 2.26 -5.67
N ALA A 92 9.92 1.04 -6.03
CA ALA A 92 9.74 0.63 -7.42
C ALA A 92 8.70 1.49 -8.16
N PHE A 93 7.54 1.73 -7.53
CA PHE A 93 6.46 2.52 -8.12
C PHE A 93 6.83 3.98 -8.36
N VAL A 94 7.40 4.64 -7.35
CA VAL A 94 7.79 6.04 -7.47
C VAL A 94 8.91 6.19 -8.48
N THR A 95 9.87 5.27 -8.50
CA THR A 95 10.96 5.29 -9.48
C THR A 95 10.40 5.22 -10.90
N LEU A 96 9.48 4.29 -11.19
CA LEU A 96 8.86 4.22 -12.52
C LEU A 96 8.25 5.56 -12.92
N PHE A 97 7.42 6.14 -12.06
CA PHE A 97 6.70 7.36 -12.39
C PHE A 97 7.55 8.64 -12.36
N ASN A 98 8.69 8.63 -11.67
CA ASN A 98 9.64 9.74 -11.71
C ASN A 98 10.38 9.77 -13.05
N TYR A 99 10.74 8.61 -13.60
CA TYR A 99 11.64 8.55 -14.77
C TYR A 99 10.94 8.24 -16.10
N ILE A 100 9.74 7.65 -16.10
CA ILE A 100 9.04 7.31 -17.35
C ILE A 100 8.76 8.55 -18.20
N GLY A 101 8.49 9.69 -17.56
CA GLY A 101 8.31 10.96 -18.25
C GLY A 101 9.54 11.34 -19.09
N TYR A 102 10.74 11.29 -18.52
CA TYR A 102 11.97 11.59 -19.25
C TYR A 102 12.17 10.70 -20.46
N ARG A 103 11.83 9.41 -20.34
CA ARG A 103 11.89 8.48 -21.47
C ARG A 103 10.91 8.83 -22.58
N LEU A 104 9.68 9.19 -22.23
CA LEU A 104 8.63 9.48 -23.21
C LEU A 104 8.78 10.85 -23.87
N LEU A 105 9.48 11.78 -23.22
CA LEU A 105 9.86 13.07 -23.81
C LEU A 105 11.04 12.93 -24.79
N ALA A 106 11.89 11.92 -24.59
CA ALA A 106 13.03 11.65 -25.45
C ALA A 106 12.65 10.82 -26.69
N GLU A 107 13.59 10.68 -27.62
CA GLU A 107 13.45 9.72 -28.73
C GLU A 107 13.29 8.28 -28.21
N PRO A 108 12.48 7.43 -28.87
CA PRO A 108 11.76 7.66 -30.14
C PRO A 108 10.34 8.24 -29.99
N TYR A 109 9.90 8.61 -28.78
CA TYR A 109 8.49 8.95 -28.53
C TYR A 109 8.17 10.43 -28.70
N GLN A 110 9.09 11.32 -28.28
CA GLN A 110 8.96 12.78 -28.40
C GLN A 110 7.58 13.33 -28.00
N LEU A 111 6.96 12.77 -26.95
CA LEU A 111 5.64 13.20 -26.48
C LEU A 111 5.73 14.58 -25.81
N SER A 112 4.62 15.33 -25.79
CA SER A 112 4.54 16.58 -25.02
C SER A 112 4.34 16.31 -23.52
N GLN A 113 4.58 17.32 -22.67
CA GLN A 113 4.34 17.21 -21.23
C GLN A 113 2.87 16.95 -20.90
N ALA A 114 1.92 17.53 -21.66
CA ALA A 114 0.50 17.21 -21.49
C ALA A 114 0.20 15.71 -21.68
N TRP A 115 0.78 15.07 -22.70
CA TRP A 115 0.62 13.63 -22.91
C TRP A 115 1.19 12.82 -21.76
N VAL A 116 2.38 13.16 -21.27
CA VAL A 116 2.98 12.52 -20.10
C VAL A 116 2.11 12.69 -18.85
N GLY A 117 1.54 13.90 -18.65
CA GLY A 117 0.60 14.19 -17.57
C GLY A 117 -0.65 13.30 -17.62
N MET A 118 -1.25 13.16 -18.81
CA MET A 118 -2.42 12.31 -19.04
C MET A 118 -2.17 10.83 -18.74
N LEU A 119 -0.92 10.35 -18.84
CA LEU A 119 -0.60 8.97 -18.44
C LEU A 119 -0.87 8.69 -16.98
N SER A 120 -0.98 9.71 -16.13
CA SER A 120 -1.37 9.53 -14.73
C SER A 120 -2.77 8.94 -14.58
N VAL A 121 -3.62 8.99 -15.62
CA VAL A 121 -4.94 8.33 -15.66
C VAL A 121 -4.85 6.83 -15.39
N VAL A 122 -3.70 6.18 -15.65
CA VAL A 122 -3.48 4.78 -15.28
C VAL A 122 -3.69 4.53 -13.78
N TYR A 123 -3.59 5.55 -12.92
CA TYR A 123 -3.87 5.46 -11.49
C TYR A 123 -5.32 5.08 -11.18
N LEU A 124 -6.28 5.39 -12.08
CA LEU A 124 -7.67 4.95 -11.94
C LEU A 124 -7.78 3.42 -11.93
N SER A 125 -6.97 2.74 -12.75
CA SER A 125 -6.90 1.27 -12.73
C SER A 125 -6.44 0.75 -11.36
N GLY A 126 -5.57 1.51 -10.69
CA GLY A 126 -5.10 1.24 -9.33
C GLY A 126 -6.21 1.30 -8.27
N ILE A 127 -7.11 2.28 -8.39
CA ILE A 127 -8.27 2.40 -7.48
C ILE A 127 -9.12 1.12 -7.56
N TYR A 128 -9.49 0.73 -8.78
CA TYR A 128 -10.25 -0.49 -9.03
C TYR A 128 -9.51 -1.75 -8.53
N SER A 129 -8.20 -1.84 -8.82
CA SER A 129 -7.34 -2.93 -8.35
C SER A 129 -7.38 -3.06 -6.82
N SER A 130 -7.21 -1.95 -6.08
CA SER A 130 -7.11 -1.97 -4.62
C SER A 130 -8.35 -2.56 -3.95
N ALA A 131 -9.54 -2.32 -4.52
CA ALA A 131 -10.81 -2.85 -4.04
C ALA A 131 -10.98 -4.33 -4.43
N LYS A 132 -10.75 -4.66 -5.70
CA LYS A 132 -10.97 -6.02 -6.22
C LYS A 132 -9.95 -7.03 -5.69
N ILE A 133 -8.67 -6.67 -5.69
CA ILE A 133 -7.57 -7.49 -5.18
C ILE A 133 -7.65 -7.64 -3.67
N GLY A 134 -8.10 -6.61 -2.95
CA GLY A 134 -8.37 -6.70 -1.51
C GLY A 134 -9.40 -7.80 -1.19
N ALA A 135 -10.52 -7.84 -1.91
CA ALA A 135 -11.54 -8.88 -1.77
C ALA A 135 -11.01 -10.27 -2.19
N LEU A 136 -10.26 -10.32 -3.30
CA LEU A 136 -9.67 -11.57 -3.79
C LEU A 136 -8.65 -12.15 -2.80
N ALA A 137 -7.89 -11.32 -2.10
CA ALA A 137 -6.93 -11.74 -1.07
C ALA A 137 -7.60 -12.36 0.16
N ASP A 138 -8.84 -12.01 0.46
CA ASP A 138 -9.62 -12.64 1.52
C ASP A 138 -10.16 -14.02 1.10
N GLN A 139 -10.35 -14.27 -0.20
CA GLN A 139 -10.83 -15.56 -0.73
C GLN A 139 -9.70 -16.54 -1.09
N LEU A 140 -8.72 -16.10 -1.89
CA LEU A 140 -7.61 -16.94 -2.40
C LEU A 140 -6.41 -17.00 -1.46
N GLY A 141 -6.43 -16.20 -0.40
CA GLY A 141 -5.36 -16.04 0.56
C GLY A 141 -4.33 -14.98 0.15
N ARG A 142 -4.02 -14.09 1.10
CA ARG A 142 -3.10 -12.95 0.94
C ARG A 142 -1.76 -13.29 0.29
N ARG A 143 -1.21 -14.46 0.61
CA ARG A 143 0.13 -14.88 0.15
C ARG A 143 0.19 -15.01 -1.37
N ARG A 144 -0.74 -15.79 -1.94
CA ARG A 144 -0.80 -16.05 -3.38
C ARG A 144 -1.12 -14.78 -4.16
N VAL A 145 -2.04 -13.98 -3.63
CA VAL A 145 -2.43 -12.72 -4.26
C VAL A 145 -1.27 -11.72 -4.26
N LEU A 146 -0.51 -11.60 -3.16
CA LEU A 146 0.66 -10.73 -3.11
C LEU A 146 1.72 -11.12 -4.16
N TRP A 147 2.03 -12.42 -4.29
CA TRP A 147 2.95 -12.89 -5.33
C TRP A 147 2.43 -12.56 -6.73
N GLY A 148 1.16 -12.85 -7.01
CA GLY A 148 0.55 -12.57 -8.30
C GLY A 148 0.63 -11.09 -8.67
N THR A 149 0.39 -10.19 -7.71
CA THR A 149 0.51 -8.75 -7.94
C THR A 149 1.95 -8.29 -8.19
N ILE A 150 2.95 -8.87 -7.52
CA ILE A 150 4.36 -8.53 -7.75
C ILE A 150 4.83 -9.05 -9.11
N VAL A 151 4.43 -10.27 -9.48
CA VAL A 151 4.70 -10.83 -10.82
C VAL A 151 4.04 -9.97 -11.90
N LEU A 152 2.84 -9.46 -11.65
CA LEU A 152 2.18 -8.52 -12.56
C LEU A 152 2.98 -7.21 -12.70
N MET A 153 3.56 -6.70 -11.62
CA MET A 153 4.47 -5.55 -11.68
C MET A 153 5.74 -5.86 -12.47
N LEU A 154 6.35 -7.04 -12.27
CA LEU A 154 7.52 -7.49 -13.03
C LEU A 154 7.21 -7.59 -14.54
N ALA A 155 6.06 -8.16 -14.90
CA ALA A 155 5.58 -8.18 -16.27
C ALA A 155 5.36 -6.75 -16.80
N GLY A 156 4.77 -5.87 -15.99
CA GLY A 156 4.58 -4.46 -16.31
C GLY A 156 5.88 -3.76 -16.67
N ILE A 157 6.90 -3.81 -15.80
CA ILE A 157 8.19 -3.18 -16.08
C ILE A 157 8.89 -3.83 -17.27
N ALA A 158 8.82 -5.15 -17.43
CA ALA A 158 9.39 -5.84 -18.59
C ALA A 158 8.77 -5.37 -19.91
N LEU A 159 7.44 -5.18 -19.96
CA LEU A 159 6.76 -4.61 -21.12
C LEU A 159 7.19 -3.17 -21.38
N THR A 160 7.40 -2.37 -20.32
CA THR A 160 7.91 -1.02 -20.52
C THR A 160 9.32 -1.03 -21.10
N LEU A 161 10.16 -2.05 -20.94
CA LEU A 161 11.49 -2.05 -21.58
C LEU A 161 11.44 -2.13 -23.11
N LEU A 162 10.29 -2.54 -23.67
CA LEU A 162 10.08 -2.62 -25.10
C LEU A 162 9.88 -1.23 -25.72
N THR A 163 10.16 -1.12 -27.02
CA THR A 163 10.07 0.12 -27.79
C THR A 163 8.63 0.53 -28.17
N PRO A 164 7.70 -0.37 -28.54
CA PRO A 164 6.37 0.06 -28.96
C PRO A 164 5.61 0.80 -27.85
N LEU A 165 5.10 2.00 -28.16
CA LEU A 165 4.40 2.85 -27.17
C LEU A 165 3.21 2.11 -26.52
N SER A 166 2.44 1.34 -27.31
CA SER A 166 1.32 0.54 -26.80
C SER A 166 1.74 -0.44 -25.70
N LEU A 167 2.90 -1.08 -25.83
CA LEU A 167 3.43 -2.00 -24.83
C LEU A 167 3.91 -1.26 -23.59
N VAL A 168 4.47 -0.06 -23.74
CA VAL A 168 4.81 0.81 -22.61
C VAL A 168 3.54 1.19 -21.83
N LEU A 169 2.47 1.58 -22.51
CA LEU A 169 1.20 1.95 -21.88
C LEU A 169 0.56 0.76 -21.15
N ILE A 170 0.51 -0.41 -21.79
CA ILE A 170 0.04 -1.66 -21.16
C ILE A 170 0.92 -2.00 -19.96
N GLY A 171 2.24 -1.88 -20.11
CA GLY A 171 3.20 -2.10 -19.02
C GLY A 171 2.93 -1.20 -17.81
N MET A 172 2.71 0.09 -18.04
CA MET A 172 2.37 1.06 -16.99
C MET A 172 1.04 0.71 -16.31
N LEU A 173 0.03 0.31 -17.07
CA LEU A 173 -1.27 -0.13 -16.54
C LEU A 173 -1.11 -1.37 -15.65
N LEU A 174 -0.45 -2.42 -16.12
CA LEU A 174 -0.21 -3.64 -15.36
C LEU A 174 0.63 -3.38 -14.11
N PHE A 175 1.67 -2.56 -14.23
CA PHE A 175 2.51 -2.17 -13.12
C PHE A 175 1.72 -1.43 -12.04
N THR A 176 0.91 -0.45 -12.45
CA THR A 176 0.07 0.33 -11.53
C THR A 176 -0.98 -0.54 -10.87
N PHE A 177 -1.67 -1.37 -11.66
CA PHE A 177 -2.65 -2.32 -11.14
C PHE A 177 -2.02 -3.27 -10.11
N GLY A 178 -0.86 -3.84 -10.42
CA GLY A 178 -0.10 -4.71 -9.53
C GLY A 178 0.30 -4.00 -8.25
N PHE A 179 0.84 -2.78 -8.33
CA PHE A 179 1.25 -2.00 -7.16
C PHE A 179 0.11 -1.75 -6.19
N PHE A 180 -1.02 -1.21 -6.67
CA PHE A 180 -2.17 -0.91 -5.82
C PHE A 180 -2.77 -2.16 -5.19
N GLY A 181 -2.74 -3.29 -5.92
CA GLY A 181 -3.12 -4.59 -5.40
C GLY A 181 -2.18 -5.05 -4.27
N ALA A 182 -0.87 -5.07 -4.53
CA ALA A 182 0.16 -5.49 -3.58
C ALA A 182 0.14 -4.62 -2.31
N HIS A 183 0.06 -3.29 -2.47
CA HIS A 183 -0.02 -2.34 -1.37
C HIS A 183 -1.27 -2.54 -0.51
N SER A 184 -2.43 -2.74 -1.15
CA SER A 184 -3.69 -3.02 -0.44
C SER A 184 -3.59 -4.30 0.40
N VAL A 185 -3.00 -5.37 -0.17
CA VAL A 185 -2.78 -6.63 0.53
C VAL A 185 -1.81 -6.48 1.70
N ALA A 186 -0.63 -5.88 1.47
CA ALA A 186 0.40 -5.68 2.49
C ALA A 186 -0.10 -4.81 3.66
N SER A 187 -0.72 -3.65 3.34
CA SER A 187 -1.30 -2.74 4.33
C SER A 187 -2.39 -3.42 5.17
N SER A 188 -3.28 -4.20 4.53
CA SER A 188 -4.30 -4.98 5.25
C SER A 188 -3.71 -6.05 6.17
N TRP A 189 -2.58 -6.65 5.76
CA TRP A 189 -1.93 -7.72 6.52
C TRP A 189 -1.35 -7.18 7.82
N ILE A 190 -0.75 -5.98 7.80
CA ILE A 190 -0.19 -5.32 8.99
C ILE A 190 -1.28 -5.07 10.02
N GLY A 191 -2.43 -4.51 9.60
CA GLY A 191 -3.56 -4.26 10.49
C GLY A 191 -4.14 -5.52 11.15
N ARG A 192 -3.99 -6.69 10.50
CA ARG A 192 -4.42 -7.99 11.06
C ARG A 192 -3.34 -8.67 11.90
N ARG A 193 -2.06 -8.49 11.57
CA ARG A 193 -0.92 -9.13 12.26
C ARG A 193 -0.52 -8.39 13.54
N ALA A 194 -0.61 -7.06 13.55
CA ALA A 194 -0.36 -6.28 14.76
C ALA A 194 -1.49 -6.50 15.77
N THR A 195 -1.18 -7.15 16.91
CA THR A 195 -2.15 -7.40 17.99
C THR A 195 -2.17 -6.26 19.01
N LYS A 196 -1.02 -5.62 19.23
CA LYS A 196 -0.83 -4.44 20.09
C LYS A 196 -0.39 -3.25 19.23
N ALA A 197 -0.65 -2.02 19.73
CA ALA A 197 -0.20 -0.77 19.11
C ALA A 197 -0.41 -0.67 17.58
N LYS A 198 -1.58 -1.10 17.08
CA LYS A 198 -1.89 -1.16 15.64
C LYS A 198 -1.61 0.15 14.88
N GLY A 199 -1.87 1.28 15.53
CA GLY A 199 -1.56 2.60 14.97
C GLY A 199 -0.07 2.77 14.68
N GLN A 200 0.82 2.41 15.62
CA GLN A 200 2.27 2.48 15.43
C GLN A 200 2.75 1.54 14.32
N ALA A 201 2.24 0.30 14.25
CA ALA A 201 2.58 -0.62 13.17
C ALA A 201 2.21 -0.07 11.78
N SER A 202 1.00 0.49 11.64
CA SER A 202 0.58 1.14 10.40
C SER A 202 1.40 2.38 10.07
N SER A 203 1.77 3.19 11.07
CA SER A 203 2.64 4.36 10.89
C SER A 203 4.05 3.95 10.45
N LEU A 204 4.61 2.88 11.01
CA LEU A 204 5.94 2.38 10.64
C LEU A 204 5.95 1.79 9.22
N TYR A 205 4.85 1.16 8.80
CA TYR A 205 4.65 0.78 7.41
C TYR A 205 4.62 1.98 6.48
N LEU A 206 3.81 2.99 6.79
CA LEU A 206 3.72 4.20 5.96
C LEU A 206 5.05 4.97 5.95
N PHE A 207 5.75 5.01 7.07
CA PHE A 207 7.10 5.56 7.15
C PHE A 207 8.04 4.81 6.21
N SER A 208 8.07 3.48 6.27
CA SER A 208 8.92 2.66 5.39
C SER A 208 8.53 2.82 3.92
N TYR A 209 7.23 2.91 3.63
CA TYR A 209 6.68 3.17 2.31
C TYR A 209 7.18 4.49 1.73
N TYR A 210 7.07 5.59 2.48
CA TYR A 210 7.57 6.90 2.04
C TYR A 210 9.10 6.99 2.04
N ALA A 211 9.79 6.32 2.98
CA ALA A 211 11.24 6.22 2.95
C ALA A 211 11.73 5.50 1.68
N GLY A 212 11.03 4.44 1.27
CA GLY A 212 11.29 3.73 0.01
C GLY A 212 11.06 4.64 -1.20
N SER A 213 9.95 5.38 -1.21
CA SER A 213 9.67 6.42 -2.22
C SER A 213 10.83 7.39 -2.38
N SER A 214 11.35 7.93 -1.28
CA SER A 214 12.42 8.92 -1.30
C SER A 214 13.76 8.30 -1.69
N ILE A 215 14.17 7.23 -1.03
CA ILE A 215 15.50 6.63 -1.23
C ILE A 215 15.60 5.99 -2.62
N ALA A 216 14.69 5.09 -2.97
CA ALA A 216 14.74 4.42 -4.26
C ALA A 216 14.40 5.38 -5.40
N GLY A 217 13.43 6.29 -5.19
CA GLY A 217 13.06 7.30 -6.18
C GLY A 217 14.23 8.24 -6.52
N THR A 218 15.07 8.61 -5.57
CA THR A 218 16.29 9.38 -5.83
C THR A 218 17.41 8.50 -6.38
N ALA A 219 17.63 7.30 -5.82
CA ALA A 219 18.67 6.38 -6.28
C ALA A 219 18.46 5.96 -7.75
N GLY A 220 17.21 5.88 -8.21
CA GLY A 220 16.87 5.65 -9.62
C GLY A 220 17.59 6.59 -10.58
N GLY A 221 17.86 7.84 -10.17
CA GLY A 221 18.57 8.81 -11.00
C GLY A 221 19.97 8.38 -11.40
N VAL A 222 20.67 7.67 -10.51
CA VAL A 222 21.99 7.10 -10.81
C VAL A 222 21.87 6.08 -11.95
N PHE A 223 20.89 5.17 -11.87
CA PHE A 223 20.67 4.16 -12.91
C PHE A 223 20.18 4.76 -14.23
N TRP A 224 19.40 5.84 -14.17
CA TRP A 224 19.03 6.61 -15.36
C TRP A 224 20.26 7.22 -16.03
N HIS A 225 21.16 7.85 -15.28
CA HIS A 225 22.38 8.42 -15.84
C HIS A 225 23.33 7.38 -16.43
N LEU A 226 23.42 6.19 -15.83
CA LEU A 226 24.34 5.14 -16.27
C LEU A 226 23.84 4.37 -17.50
N ALA A 227 22.54 4.07 -17.59
CA ALA A 227 22.01 3.17 -18.61
C ALA A 227 20.60 3.54 -19.11
N GLY A 228 20.16 4.78 -18.88
CA GLY A 228 18.85 5.28 -19.31
C GLY A 228 17.70 4.45 -18.76
N TRP A 229 16.70 4.19 -19.62
CA TRP A 229 15.52 3.43 -19.23
C TRP A 229 15.81 1.97 -18.88
N ASN A 230 16.79 1.34 -19.55
CA ASN A 230 17.17 -0.04 -19.24
C ASN A 230 17.77 -0.14 -17.83
N GLY A 231 18.57 0.86 -17.42
CA GLY A 231 19.08 0.96 -16.05
C GLY A 231 17.95 1.06 -15.01
N ILE A 232 16.97 1.93 -15.27
CA ILE A 232 15.76 2.05 -14.44
C ILE A 232 15.00 0.72 -14.36
N GLY A 233 14.78 0.05 -15.49
CA GLY A 233 14.05 -1.21 -15.52
C GLY A 233 14.75 -2.34 -14.77
N LEU A 234 16.08 -2.44 -14.87
CA LEU A 234 16.89 -3.38 -14.09
C LEU A 234 16.84 -3.08 -12.60
N PHE A 235 16.97 -1.81 -12.21
CA PHE A 235 16.88 -1.39 -10.81
C PHE A 235 15.51 -1.71 -10.21
N ILE A 236 14.43 -1.34 -10.90
CA ILE A 236 13.05 -1.67 -10.47
C ILE A 236 12.85 -3.19 -10.43
N GLY A 237 13.33 -3.92 -11.44
CA GLY A 237 13.30 -5.37 -11.49
C GLY A 237 13.98 -6.00 -10.28
N ALA A 238 15.16 -5.52 -9.88
CA ALA A 238 15.87 -5.99 -8.70
C ALA A 238 15.08 -5.74 -7.40
N LEU A 239 14.49 -4.55 -7.24
CA LEU A 239 13.63 -4.24 -6.08
C LEU A 239 12.43 -5.19 -6.01
N LEU A 240 11.77 -5.45 -7.15
CA LEU A 240 10.60 -6.33 -7.22
C LEU A 240 10.95 -7.81 -7.04
N ILE A 241 12.11 -8.26 -7.51
CA ILE A 241 12.62 -9.60 -7.20
C ILE A 241 12.87 -9.71 -5.69
N GLY A 242 13.49 -8.70 -5.07
CA GLY A 242 13.66 -8.63 -3.62
C GLY A 242 12.32 -8.70 -2.87
N ALA A 243 11.32 -7.94 -3.31
CA ALA A 243 9.96 -7.99 -2.77
C ALA A 243 9.33 -9.38 -2.94
N LEU A 244 9.47 -10.01 -4.10
CA LEU A 244 8.95 -11.36 -4.34
C LEU A 244 9.59 -12.40 -3.41
N LEU A 245 10.91 -12.34 -3.20
CA LEU A 245 11.63 -13.21 -2.26
C LEU A 245 11.13 -13.02 -0.82
N ILE A 246 10.89 -11.78 -0.40
CA ILE A 246 10.35 -11.44 0.92
C ILE A 246 8.92 -11.95 1.05
N ALA A 247 8.07 -11.72 0.05
CA ALA A 247 6.72 -12.23 0.01
C ALA A 247 6.69 -13.77 0.08
N MET A 248 7.63 -14.46 -0.56
CA MET A 248 7.76 -15.92 -0.45
C MET A 248 8.19 -16.37 0.96
N LYS A 249 9.11 -15.64 1.60
CA LYS A 249 9.50 -15.90 2.99
C LYS A 249 8.34 -15.67 3.97
N LEU A 250 7.57 -14.59 3.78
CA LEU A 250 6.35 -14.30 4.54
C LEU A 250 5.31 -15.41 4.42
N ALA A 251 5.30 -16.12 3.29
CA ALA A 251 4.40 -17.24 3.07
C ALA A 251 4.74 -18.51 3.87
N LYS A 252 5.95 -18.62 4.42
CA LYS A 252 6.38 -19.73 5.27
C LYS A 252 6.07 -19.50 6.75
N LEU A 253 5.75 -18.28 7.15
CA LEU A 253 5.45 -17.96 8.55
C LEU A 253 4.06 -18.51 8.94
N PRO A 254 3.88 -19.11 10.12
CA PRO A 254 2.57 -19.57 10.56
C PRO A 254 1.61 -18.37 10.70
N LEU A 255 0.33 -18.55 10.30
CA LEU A 255 -0.71 -17.58 10.63
C LEU A 255 -0.83 -17.50 12.15
N CYS A 256 -0.96 -16.29 12.70
CA CYS A 256 -1.15 -16.11 14.14
C CYS A 256 -2.35 -16.94 14.60
N ARG A 257 -2.09 -17.95 15.46
CA ARG A 257 -3.01 -18.98 15.95
C ARG A 257 -4.22 -18.45 16.75
N SER A 258 -4.36 -17.13 16.95
CA SER A 258 -5.30 -16.57 17.91
C SER A 258 -6.78 -16.64 17.51
N ARG A 259 -7.11 -16.86 16.23
CA ARG A 259 -8.51 -17.07 15.80
C ARG A 259 -8.97 -18.52 15.92
N LEU A 260 -8.13 -19.48 15.52
CA LEU A 260 -8.46 -20.90 15.67
C LEU A 260 -8.60 -21.29 17.15
N ALA A 261 -7.74 -20.79 18.03
CA ALA A 261 -7.91 -21.02 19.46
C ALA A 261 -9.20 -20.39 20.01
N GLY A 262 -9.57 -19.18 19.57
CA GLY A 262 -10.79 -18.49 20.03
C GLY A 262 -12.08 -19.09 19.47
N GLU A 263 -12.10 -19.57 18.23
CA GLU A 263 -13.23 -20.28 17.63
C GLU A 263 -13.37 -21.71 18.17
N VAL A 264 -12.27 -22.43 18.37
CA VAL A 264 -12.29 -23.74 19.02
C VAL A 264 -12.68 -23.63 20.49
N LEU A 265 -12.22 -22.61 21.23
CA LEU A 265 -12.68 -22.36 22.60
C LEU A 265 -14.14 -21.88 22.66
N ARG A 266 -14.62 -21.12 21.66
CA ARG A 266 -16.05 -20.78 21.56
C ARG A 266 -16.92 -21.98 21.21
N GLN A 267 -16.47 -22.86 20.31
CA GLN A 267 -17.17 -24.10 19.99
C GLN A 267 -17.13 -25.09 21.15
N ALA A 268 -16.00 -25.19 21.87
CA ALA A 268 -15.87 -26.00 23.07
C ALA A 268 -16.70 -25.44 24.25
N GLY A 269 -16.79 -24.11 24.38
CA GLY A 269 -17.65 -23.44 25.38
C GLY A 269 -19.14 -23.55 25.05
N ALA A 270 -19.52 -23.40 23.79
CA ALA A 270 -20.90 -23.57 23.34
C ALA A 270 -21.39 -25.04 23.38
N GLY A 271 -20.47 -26.01 23.35
CA GLY A 271 -20.79 -27.43 23.50
C GLY A 271 -21.15 -27.85 24.93
N LEU A 272 -20.86 -27.02 25.94
CA LEU A 272 -21.21 -27.27 27.35
C LEU A 272 -22.54 -26.61 27.76
N GLU A 273 -23.10 -25.74 26.94
CA GLU A 273 -24.40 -25.08 27.15
C GLU A 273 -25.50 -25.67 26.24
N GLY A 274 -25.42 -26.97 25.96
CA GLY A 274 -26.53 -27.73 25.38
C GLY A 274 -27.68 -27.92 26.39
N PRO A 275 -28.93 -28.16 25.94
CA PRO A 275 -30.16 -28.06 26.73
C PRO A 275 -30.37 -29.13 27.83
N PHE A 276 -29.32 -29.81 28.27
CA PHE A 276 -29.36 -30.83 29.33
C PHE A 276 -28.84 -30.36 30.70
N ALA A 277 -28.31 -29.14 30.81
CA ALA A 277 -27.78 -28.59 32.06
C ALA A 277 -28.86 -28.11 33.07
N SER A 278 -30.14 -28.42 32.85
CA SER A 278 -31.26 -28.06 33.74
C SER A 278 -31.70 -29.18 34.69
N LYS A 279 -31.00 -30.33 34.74
CA LYS A 279 -31.45 -31.51 35.51
C LYS A 279 -30.72 -31.82 36.82
N LEU A 280 -29.87 -30.94 37.35
CA LEU A 280 -29.24 -31.14 38.66
C LEU A 280 -29.42 -29.90 39.55
N ALA A 281 -30.65 -29.65 39.96
CA ALA A 281 -30.94 -28.87 41.16
C ALA A 281 -31.02 -29.85 42.35
N PRO A 282 -30.38 -29.59 43.50
CA PRO A 282 -30.55 -30.42 44.68
C PRO A 282 -31.97 -30.19 45.24
N ALA A 283 -32.69 -31.29 45.43
CA ALA A 283 -34.01 -31.29 46.05
C ALA A 283 -33.94 -30.74 47.49
N LYS A 284 -34.87 -29.84 47.81
CA LYS A 284 -35.19 -29.44 49.19
C LYS A 284 -35.59 -30.68 49.99
N SER A 285 -34.97 -30.91 51.15
CA SER A 285 -35.56 -31.73 52.22
C SER A 285 -36.10 -30.81 53.32
N VAL A 286 -37.42 -30.81 53.46
CA VAL A 286 -38.20 -30.28 54.59
C VAL A 286 -38.31 -31.38 55.65
N ARG A 287 -38.44 -30.96 56.93
CA ARG A 287 -38.74 -31.67 58.21
C ARG A 287 -37.53 -31.69 59.14
N GLN A 288 -37.59 -31.26 60.41
CA GLN A 288 -38.67 -30.95 61.35
C GLN A 288 -38.29 -29.71 62.16
#